data_AF-A0A7T8K8B1-F1
#
_entry.id   AF-A0A7T8K8B1-F1
#
_cell.length_a   1.000
_cell.length_b   1.000
_cell.length_c   1.000
_cell.angle_alpha   90.00
_cell.angle_beta   90.00
_cell.angle_gamma   90.00
#
_symmetry.space_group_name_H-M   'P 1'
#
loop_
_entity.id
_entity.type
_entity.pdbx_description
1 polymer ?
#
loop_
_entity_poly.entity_id
_entity_poly.type
_entity_poly.pdbx_seq_one_letter_code
_entity_poly.pdbx_strand_id
1 'polypeptide(L)'
;MNSVLEKNPDFEKIKLYSGILKRETLELKDDPKLPFLFSCAPITSVDCERVFTKLKFFLSNQRISLTENHVKDMLILQWNNDYMT
;
A
#
# COMPACT_ATOMS: atom_id res chain seq x y z
N MET A 1 -12.85 -11.14 -14.21
CA MET A 1 -11.66 -10.43 -13.71
C MET A 1 -11.93 -8.94 -13.44
N ASN A 2 -12.83 -8.28 -14.17
CA ASN A 2 -13.10 -6.82 -14.02
C ASN A 2 -14.03 -6.42 -12.86
N SER A 3 -14.92 -7.31 -12.40
CA SER A 3 -15.96 -6.95 -11.41
C SER A 3 -15.46 -6.60 -10.01
N VAL A 4 -14.20 -6.92 -9.69
CA VAL A 4 -13.58 -6.57 -8.40
C VAL A 4 -12.95 -5.18 -8.47
N LEU A 5 -12.32 -4.85 -9.58
CA LEU A 5 -11.68 -3.55 -9.80
C LEU A 5 -12.72 -2.44 -9.95
N GLU A 6 -13.82 -2.71 -10.64
CA GLU A 6 -14.95 -1.79 -10.82
C GLU A 6 -15.70 -1.46 -9.52
N LYS A 7 -15.53 -2.28 -8.47
CA LYS A 7 -16.10 -1.99 -7.13
C LYS A 7 -15.31 -0.94 -6.35
N ASN A 8 -14.10 -0.62 -6.78
CA ASN A 8 -13.31 0.43 -6.15
C ASN A 8 -13.75 1.79 -6.73
N PRO A 9 -14.39 2.67 -5.94
CA PRO A 9 -14.89 3.95 -6.43
C PRO A 9 -13.78 4.89 -6.94
N ASP A 10 -12.53 4.68 -6.51
CA ASP A 10 -11.37 5.47 -6.92
C ASP A 10 -10.52 4.78 -7.99
N PHE A 11 -11.00 3.67 -8.57
CA PHE A 11 -10.24 2.90 -9.57
C PHE A 11 -9.78 3.76 -10.75
N GLU A 12 -10.65 4.62 -11.29
CA GLU A 12 -10.31 5.50 -12.41
C GLU A 12 -9.22 6.51 -12.05
N LYS A 13 -9.21 7.02 -10.81
CA LYS A 13 -8.13 7.92 -10.34
C LYS A 13 -6.80 7.18 -10.19
N ILE A 14 -6.84 5.98 -9.60
CA ILE A 14 -5.65 5.13 -9.44
C ILE A 14 -5.06 4.79 -10.81
N LYS A 15 -5.92 4.49 -11.79
CA LYS A 15 -5.52 4.21 -13.17
C LYS A 15 -4.85 5.43 -13.82
N LEU A 16 -5.45 6.63 -13.67
CA LEU A 16 -4.88 7.90 -14.13
C LEU A 16 -3.50 8.14 -13.52
N TYR A 17 -3.37 8.01 -12.20
CA TYR A 17 -2.10 8.20 -11.50
C TYR A 17 -1.06 7.18 -11.97
N SER A 18 -1.46 5.92 -12.22
CA SER A 18 -0.55 4.91 -12.76
C SER A 18 -0.02 5.27 -14.15
N GLY A 19 -0.85 5.87 -15.01
CA GLY A 19 -0.43 6.34 -16.35
C GLY A 19 0.58 7.48 -16.24
N ILE A 20 0.31 8.46 -15.37
CA ILE A 20 1.23 9.58 -15.09
C ILE A 20 2.57 9.07 -14.57
N LEU A 21 2.57 8.11 -13.65
CA LEU A 21 3.78 7.48 -13.12
C LEU A 21 4.57 6.70 -14.20
N LYS A 22 3.87 6.16 -15.20
CA LYS A 22 4.48 5.54 -16.39
C LYS A 22 4.95 6.54 -17.44
N ARG A 23 4.89 7.85 -17.15
CA ARG A 23 5.26 8.96 -18.03
C ARG A 23 4.33 9.14 -19.23
N GLU A 24 3.09 8.69 -19.13
CA GLU A 24 2.05 9.01 -20.11
C GLU A 24 1.58 10.45 -19.92
N THR A 25 1.32 11.16 -21.02
CA THR A 25 0.82 12.54 -20.97
C THR A 25 -0.69 12.52 -20.78
N LEU A 26 -1.12 12.64 -19.52
CA LEU A 26 -2.52 12.64 -19.12
C LEU A 26 -2.87 13.95 -18.40
N GLU A 27 -4.09 14.44 -18.61
CA GLU A 27 -4.59 15.61 -17.90
C GLU A 27 -4.96 15.24 -16.46
N LEU A 28 -4.19 15.77 -15.52
CA LEU A 28 -4.46 15.62 -14.10
C LEU A 28 -5.38 16.76 -13.63
N LYS A 29 -6.54 16.40 -13.10
CA LYS A 29 -7.48 17.36 -12.49
C LYS A 29 -7.13 17.70 -11.03
N ASP A 30 -6.39 16.81 -10.37
CA ASP A 30 -6.01 16.89 -8.97
C ASP A 30 -4.63 17.56 -8.77
N ASP A 31 -4.24 17.82 -7.52
CA ASP A 31 -2.91 18.38 -7.19
C ASP A 31 -1.79 17.45 -7.73
N PRO A 32 -0.83 17.96 -8.54
CA PRO A 32 0.33 17.22 -9.05
C PRO A 32 1.16 16.49 -7.98
N LYS A 33 1.11 16.93 -6.72
CA LYS A 33 1.78 16.26 -5.61
C LYS A 33 1.16 14.90 -5.28
N LEU A 34 -0.12 14.70 -5.54
CA LEU A 34 -0.82 13.47 -5.19
C LEU A 34 -0.30 12.27 -5.99
N PRO A 35 -0.22 12.29 -7.33
CA PRO A 35 0.40 11.19 -8.09
C PRO A 35 1.84 10.88 -7.65
N PHE A 36 2.61 11.91 -7.30
CA PHE A 36 3.99 11.73 -6.82
C PHE A 36 4.04 10.93 -5.50
N LEU A 37 3.08 11.10 -4.59
CA LEU A 37 3.02 10.26 -3.37
C LEU A 37 2.81 8.77 -3.70
N PHE A 38 2.14 8.47 -4.82
CA PHE A 38 1.96 7.09 -5.29
C PHE A 38 3.19 6.52 -6.01
N SER A 39 4.22 7.31 -6.35
CA SER A 39 5.47 6.76 -6.88
C SER A 39 6.23 5.95 -5.84
N CYS A 40 6.03 6.27 -4.56
CA CYS A 40 6.64 5.59 -3.42
C CYS A 40 5.69 4.59 -2.76
N ALA A 41 4.41 4.59 -3.14
CA ALA A 41 3.47 3.58 -2.69
C ALA A 41 3.86 2.24 -3.34
N PRO A 42 4.00 1.14 -2.58
CA PRO A 42 4.12 -0.17 -3.17
C PRO A 42 2.82 -0.46 -3.92
N ILE A 43 2.87 -0.32 -5.24
CA ILE A 43 1.71 -0.53 -6.14
C ILE A 43 1.32 -2.03 -6.18
N THR A 44 2.18 -2.93 -5.69
CA THR A 44 1.96 -4.37 -5.86
C THR A 44 1.35 -5.00 -4.61
N SER A 45 0.27 -5.77 -4.81
CA SER A 45 -0.32 -6.61 -3.76
C SER A 45 0.72 -7.52 -3.09
N VAL A 46 1.78 -7.87 -3.82
CA VAL A 46 2.90 -8.70 -3.36
C VAL A 46 3.62 -8.09 -2.15
N ASP A 47 3.80 -6.77 -2.10
CA ASP A 47 4.47 -6.13 -0.97
C ASP A 47 3.55 -6.09 0.26
N CYS A 48 2.26 -5.84 0.06
CA CYS A 48 1.26 -5.97 1.13
C CYS A 48 1.17 -7.42 1.64
N GLU A 49 1.15 -8.40 0.74
CA GLU A 49 1.12 -9.84 1.07
C GLU A 49 2.39 -10.27 1.81
N ARG A 50 3.56 -9.72 1.45
CA ARG A 50 4.81 -9.93 2.20
C ARG A 50 4.71 -9.39 3.62
N VAL A 51 4.16 -8.19 3.81
CA VAL A 51 3.94 -7.64 5.16
C VAL A 51 3.03 -8.56 5.98
N PHE A 52 1.90 -9.01 5.42
CA PHE A 52 1.01 -9.95 6.11
C PHE A 52 1.67 -11.31 6.40
N THR A 53 2.57 -11.78 5.53
CA THR A 53 3.37 -12.99 5.75
C THR A 53 4.31 -12.84 6.95
N LYS A 54 4.99 -11.69 7.07
CA LYS A 54 5.85 -11.39 8.23
C LYS A 54 5.04 -11.31 9.53
N LEU A 55 3.76 -10.96 9.45
CA LEU A 55 2.83 -10.87 10.57
C LEU A 55 2.12 -12.19 10.93
N LYS A 56 2.52 -13.33 10.33
CA LYS A 56 1.92 -14.65 10.58
C LYS A 56 1.97 -15.09 12.04
N PHE A 57 2.89 -14.55 12.86
CA PHE A 57 2.92 -14.81 14.30
C PHE A 57 1.66 -14.30 15.02
N PHE A 58 0.95 -13.30 14.48
CA PHE A 58 -0.37 -12.94 14.98
C PHE A 58 -1.37 -14.10 14.84
N LEU A 59 -1.19 -15.05 13.94
CA LEU A 59 -2.11 -16.21 13.86
C LEU A 59 -1.69 -17.36 14.79
N SER A 60 -0.59 -17.20 15.54
CA SER A 60 -0.07 -18.22 16.44
C SER A 60 -0.59 -18.06 17.87
N ASN A 61 -0.58 -19.15 18.63
CA ASN A 61 -0.91 -19.15 20.06
C ASN A 61 0.11 -18.38 20.92
N GLN A 62 1.21 -17.87 20.33
CA GLN A 62 2.17 -16.99 20.99
C GLN A 62 1.71 -15.52 21.01
N ARG A 63 0.43 -15.23 20.75
CA ARG A 63 -0.13 -13.90 21.00
C ARG A 63 0.01 -13.55 22.49
N ILE A 64 1.15 -12.96 22.84
CA ILE A 64 1.21 -12.02 23.96
C ILE A 64 0.20 -10.91 23.62
N SER A 65 -0.48 -10.37 24.62
CA SER A 65 -1.55 -9.37 24.53
C SER A 65 -1.16 -8.12 23.72
N LEU A 66 -1.21 -8.23 22.39
CA LEU A 66 -0.94 -7.16 21.45
C LEU A 66 -2.21 -6.34 21.27
N THR A 67 -2.12 -5.06 21.61
CA THR A 67 -3.16 -4.08 21.33
C THR A 67 -3.03 -3.58 19.90
N GLU A 68 -4.06 -2.93 19.37
CA GLU A 68 -4.00 -2.32 18.04
C GLU A 68 -2.82 -1.35 17.88
N ASN A 69 -2.47 -0.60 18.93
CA ASN A 69 -1.34 0.32 18.92
C ASN A 69 -0.01 -0.42 18.75
N HIS A 70 0.18 -1.55 19.44
CA HIS A 70 1.38 -2.37 19.27
C HIS A 70 1.53 -2.89 17.83
N VAL A 71 0.40 -3.23 17.17
CA VAL A 71 0.41 -3.66 15.76
C VAL A 71 0.81 -2.51 14.84
N LYS A 72 0.30 -1.29 15.07
CA LYS A 72 0.68 -0.10 14.29
C LYS A 72 2.18 0.21 14.44
N ASP A 73 2.69 0.17 15.66
CA ASP A 73 4.11 0.44 15.94
C ASP A 73 5.01 -0.61 15.29
N MET A 74 4.64 -1.90 15.33
CA MET A 74 5.38 -2.96 14.65
C MET A 74 5.42 -2.77 13.12
N LEU A 75 4.29 -2.38 12.51
CA LEU A 75 4.22 -2.09 11.08
C LEU A 75 5.14 -0.93 10.69
N ILE A 76 5.16 0.15 11.48
CA ILE A 76 6.02 1.31 11.25
C ILE A 76 7.50 0.93 11.37
N LEU A 77 7.88 0.21 12.44
CA LEU A 77 9.25 -0.25 12.66
C LEU A 77 9.73 -1.16 11.53
N GLN A 78 8.88 -2.07 11.09
CA GLN A 78 9.19 -3.01 10.01
C GLN A 78 9.38 -2.29 8.67
N TRP A 79 8.50 -1.33 8.36
CA TRP A 79 8.63 -0.49 7.17
C TRP A 79 9.94 0.30 7.17
N ASN A 80 10.28 0.93 8.28
CA ASN A 80 11.52 1.69 8.39
C ASN A 80 12.76 0.80 8.20
N ASN A 81 12.74 -0.43 8.70
CA ASN A 81 13.85 -1.38 8.52
C ASN A 81 14.00 -1.81 7.05
N ASP A 82 12.88 -2.05 6.35
CA ASP A 82 12.91 -2.52 4.95
C ASP A 82 13.28 -1.40 3.94
N TYR A 83 13.12 -0.12 4.29
CA TYR A 83 13.29 1.02 3.36
C TYR A 83 14.35 2.08 3.77
N MET A 84 14.97 1.98 4.95
CA MET A 84 16.07 2.89 5.39
C MET A 84 17.49 2.28 5.28
N THR A 85 17.63 1.10 4.70
CA THR A 85 18.93 0.51 4.27
C THR A 85 19.06 0.54 2.76
#